data_AF-P19248-F1
#
_entry.id   AF-P19248-F1
#
_cell.length_a   1.000
_cell.length_b   1.000
_cell.length_c   1.000
_cell.angle_alpha   90.00
_cell.angle_beta   90.00
_cell.angle_gamma   90.00
#
_symmetry.space_group_name_H-M   'P 1'
#
loop_
_entity.id
_entity.type
_entity.pdbx_description
1 polymer ?
#
loop_
_entity_poly.entity_id
_entity_poly.type
_entity_poly.pdbx_seq_one_letter_code
_entity_poly.pdbx_strand_id
1 'polypeptide(L)'
;MLNNKNRNVGRLTVLCCLFAANTFADVQILGSESELSQTIADQYQQNVTLFNGQLNSNDVLYVNVGTATDDEITQAKSHIISGSTVVIDLTQIAGDDARLDWSQKLTGLGLSAPVVVTGVYQGDALVNAIVSDVTDENDNPINDPQAELESVKLSLTHALDRFQSEGK
;
A
#
# COMPACT_ATOMS: atom_id res chain seq x y z
N MET A 1 58.43 -20.68 -32.63
CA MET A 1 57.29 -20.03 -33.33
C MET A 1 56.36 -19.45 -32.27
N LEU A 2 56.52 -18.17 -31.92
CA LEU A 2 55.65 -17.47 -30.97
C LEU A 2 54.56 -16.75 -31.78
N ASN A 3 53.35 -17.32 -31.82
CA ASN A 3 52.23 -16.72 -32.54
C ASN A 3 51.51 -15.73 -31.60
N ASN A 4 51.72 -14.43 -31.85
CA ASN A 4 51.20 -13.33 -31.07
C ASN A 4 49.68 -13.25 -31.23
N LYS A 5 48.95 -13.68 -30.20
CA LYS A 5 47.49 -13.73 -30.17
C LYS A 5 46.95 -12.30 -29.95
N ASN A 6 46.41 -11.71 -31.02
CA ASN A 6 45.76 -10.41 -31.04
C ASN A 6 44.76 -10.25 -29.89
N ARG A 7 45.06 -9.35 -28.95
CA ARG A 7 44.19 -8.95 -27.84
C ARG A 7 43.19 -7.92 -28.37
N ASN A 8 42.09 -8.38 -28.97
CA ASN A 8 40.96 -7.51 -29.26
C ASN A 8 40.21 -7.26 -27.94
N VAL A 9 40.44 -6.07 -27.37
CA VAL A 9 39.76 -5.56 -26.18
C VAL A 9 38.33 -5.21 -26.57
N GLY A 10 37.41 -6.17 -26.39
CA GLY A 10 35.98 -5.94 -26.51
C GLY A 10 35.55 -4.94 -25.44
N ARG A 11 35.12 -3.75 -25.87
CA ARG A 11 34.49 -2.74 -25.01
C ARG A 11 33.13 -3.29 -24.56
N LEU A 12 33.09 -3.88 -23.37
CA LEU A 12 31.86 -4.32 -22.72
C LEU A 12 31.18 -3.08 -22.12
N THR A 13 30.35 -2.40 -22.91
CA THR A 13 29.47 -1.34 -22.41
C THR A 13 28.26 -1.99 -21.77
N VAL A 14 28.31 -2.22 -20.46
CA VAL A 14 27.14 -2.63 -19.67
C VAL A 14 26.95 -1.59 -18.58
N LEU A 15 26.09 -0.63 -18.84
CA LEU A 15 25.41 0.13 -17.79
C LEU A 15 23.91 -0.05 -18.03
N CYS A 16 23.43 -1.25 -17.73
CA CYS A 16 22.00 -1.47 -17.56
C CYS A 16 21.60 -0.69 -16.31
N CYS A 17 21.02 0.50 -16.49
CA CYS A 17 20.22 1.15 -15.46
C CYS A 17 19.01 0.27 -15.23
N LEU A 18 19.17 -0.76 -14.39
CA LEU A 18 18.07 -1.43 -13.73
C LEU A 18 17.48 -0.42 -12.76
N PHE A 19 16.67 0.51 -13.27
CA PHE A 19 15.58 1.02 -12.47
C PHE A 19 14.70 -0.20 -12.23
N ALA A 20 14.98 -0.93 -11.14
CA ALA A 20 13.99 -1.83 -10.59
C ALA A 20 12.84 -0.92 -10.17
N ALA A 21 11.94 -0.65 -11.12
CA ALA A 21 10.65 -0.03 -10.84
C ALA A 21 10.01 -0.96 -9.82
N ASN A 22 9.94 -0.49 -8.57
CA ASN A 22 9.29 -1.23 -7.50
C ASN A 22 7.80 -1.18 -7.85
N THR A 23 7.22 -2.28 -8.30
CA THR A 23 5.80 -2.31 -8.63
C THR A 23 5.15 -3.40 -7.81
N PHE A 24 3.99 -3.07 -7.24
CA PHE A 24 3.02 -4.10 -6.89
C PHE A 24 2.65 -4.87 -8.16
N ALA A 25 2.24 -6.13 -8.02
CA ALA A 25 1.82 -6.93 -9.17
C ALA A 25 0.37 -6.58 -9.56
N ASP A 26 -0.55 -6.54 -8.60
CA ASP A 26 -1.90 -6.01 -8.81
C ASP A 26 -2.43 -5.31 -7.54
N VAL A 27 -3.38 -4.38 -7.72
CA VAL A 27 -4.23 -3.86 -6.64
C VAL A 27 -5.55 -4.60 -6.69
N GLN A 28 -5.78 -5.50 -5.73
CA GLN A 28 -7.01 -6.29 -5.64
C GLN A 28 -7.96 -5.70 -4.59
N ILE A 29 -9.24 -5.58 -4.92
CA ILE A 29 -10.24 -4.89 -4.09
C ILE A 29 -11.24 -5.85 -3.47
N LEU A 30 -11.49 -5.66 -2.18
CA LEU A 30 -12.66 -6.12 -1.44
C LEU A 30 -13.58 -4.93 -1.14
N GLY A 31 -14.89 -5.09 -1.38
CA GLY A 31 -15.83 -3.97 -1.42
C GLY A 31 -15.77 -3.20 -2.74
N SER A 32 -16.00 -1.89 -2.68
CA SER A 32 -16.03 -1.01 -3.86
C SER A 32 -14.72 -0.23 -4.03
N GLU A 33 -14.38 0.04 -5.28
CA GLU A 33 -13.32 0.97 -5.66
C GLU A 33 -13.53 2.37 -5.08
N SER A 34 -12.44 3.06 -4.75
CA SER A 34 -12.43 4.46 -4.30
C SER A 34 -11.29 5.24 -4.96
N GLU A 35 -11.26 6.54 -4.68
CA GLU A 35 -10.16 7.41 -5.09
C GLU A 35 -8.81 6.96 -4.52
N LEU A 36 -8.78 6.34 -3.34
CA LEU A 36 -7.55 5.81 -2.74
C LEU A 36 -7.05 4.57 -3.46
N SER A 37 -7.93 3.63 -3.84
CA SER A 37 -7.50 2.45 -4.60
C SER A 37 -7.00 2.83 -5.99
N GLN A 38 -7.64 3.80 -6.64
CA GLN A 38 -7.17 4.32 -7.93
C GLN A 38 -5.83 5.05 -7.77
N THR A 39 -5.63 5.82 -6.70
CA THR A 39 -4.35 6.47 -6.40
C THR A 39 -3.21 5.45 -6.28
N ILE A 40 -3.43 4.34 -5.56
CA ILE A 40 -2.44 3.27 -5.45
C ILE A 40 -2.16 2.68 -6.84
N ALA A 41 -3.19 2.36 -7.60
CA ALA A 41 -3.05 1.78 -8.94
C ALA A 41 -2.25 2.69 -9.88
N ASP A 42 -2.58 3.99 -9.91
CA ASP A 42 -1.90 5.00 -10.73
C ASP A 42 -0.43 5.17 -10.31
N GLN A 43 -0.19 5.28 -9.00
CA GLN A 43 1.16 5.46 -8.43
C GLN A 43 2.10 4.31 -8.81
N TYR A 44 1.59 3.07 -8.79
CA TYR A 44 2.38 1.86 -9.09
C TYR A 44 2.20 1.34 -10.51
N GLN A 45 1.45 2.06 -11.36
CA GLN A 45 1.16 1.70 -12.75
C GLN A 45 0.54 0.30 -12.88
N GLN A 46 -0.35 -0.05 -11.96
CA GLN A 46 -1.06 -1.33 -11.92
C GLN A 46 -2.53 -1.17 -12.25
N ASN A 47 -3.19 -2.30 -12.52
CA ASN A 47 -4.65 -2.31 -12.67
C ASN A 47 -5.32 -2.50 -11.31
N VAL A 48 -6.48 -1.88 -11.16
CA VAL A 48 -7.44 -2.24 -10.13
C VAL A 48 -8.23 -3.45 -10.60
N THR A 49 -8.29 -4.50 -9.79
CA THR A 49 -9.11 -5.68 -10.06
C THR A 49 -9.90 -6.09 -8.82
N LEU A 50 -11.02 -6.79 -9.00
CA LEU A 50 -11.73 -7.39 -7.87
C LEU A 50 -10.92 -8.56 -7.33
N PHE A 51 -10.93 -8.72 -6.01
CA PHE A 51 -10.24 -9.81 -5.35
C PHE A 51 -10.75 -11.17 -5.86
N ASN A 52 -9.81 -12.00 -6.33
CA ASN A 52 -10.12 -13.27 -6.96
C ASN A 52 -9.93 -14.50 -6.06
N GLY A 53 -9.58 -14.28 -4.78
CA GLY A 53 -9.29 -15.33 -3.81
C GLY A 53 -7.80 -15.60 -3.56
N GLN A 54 -6.88 -14.97 -4.31
CA GLN A 54 -5.44 -15.17 -4.18
C GLN A 54 -4.68 -13.85 -4.27
N LEU A 55 -3.60 -13.71 -3.49
CA LEU A 55 -2.63 -12.62 -3.60
C LEU A 55 -1.25 -13.20 -3.87
N ASN A 56 -0.54 -12.62 -4.84
CA ASN A 56 0.89 -12.81 -4.97
C ASN A 56 1.63 -12.06 -3.85
N SER A 57 2.92 -12.36 -3.65
CA SER A 57 3.73 -11.75 -2.58
C SER A 57 3.81 -10.22 -2.66
N ASN A 58 3.61 -9.67 -3.85
CA ASN A 58 3.73 -8.25 -4.14
C ASN A 58 2.37 -7.64 -4.52
N ASP A 59 1.25 -8.32 -4.27
CA ASP A 59 -0.06 -7.70 -4.47
C ASP A 59 -0.41 -6.83 -3.26
N VAL A 60 -1.23 -5.81 -3.49
CA VAL A 60 -1.92 -5.09 -2.41
C VAL A 60 -3.37 -5.50 -2.41
N LEU A 61 -3.84 -5.91 -1.24
CA LEU A 61 -5.27 -6.04 -1.00
C LEU A 61 -5.80 -4.73 -0.44
N TYR A 62 -6.62 -4.03 -1.23
CA TYR A 62 -7.33 -2.85 -0.79
C TYR A 62 -8.73 -3.26 -0.32
N VAL A 63 -9.15 -2.75 0.84
CA VAL A 63 -10.41 -3.12 1.50
C VAL A 63 -11.18 -1.86 1.80
N ASN A 64 -12.26 -1.62 1.06
CA ASN A 64 -13.20 -0.55 1.38
C ASN A 64 -14.21 -1.06 2.41
N VAL A 65 -13.95 -0.79 3.68
CA VAL A 65 -14.75 -1.34 4.79
C VAL A 65 -16.19 -0.82 4.78
N GLY A 66 -16.43 0.38 4.23
CA GLY A 66 -17.78 0.94 4.14
C GLY A 66 -18.70 0.19 3.16
N THR A 67 -18.13 -0.60 2.26
CA THR A 67 -18.88 -1.31 1.20
C THR A 67 -18.61 -2.81 1.15
N ALA A 68 -17.56 -3.29 1.83
CA ALA A 68 -17.26 -4.71 1.94
C ALA A 68 -18.31 -5.45 2.77
N THR A 69 -18.64 -6.65 2.33
CA THR A 69 -19.49 -7.62 3.04
C THR A 69 -18.73 -8.25 4.22
N ASP A 70 -19.44 -8.86 5.16
CA ASP A 70 -18.81 -9.56 6.30
C ASP A 70 -17.87 -10.70 5.88
N ASP A 71 -18.19 -11.40 4.77
CA ASP A 71 -17.32 -12.44 4.20
C ASP A 71 -16.02 -11.85 3.65
N GLU A 72 -16.10 -10.71 2.96
CA GLU A 72 -14.93 -9.99 2.47
C GLU A 72 -14.07 -9.45 3.62
N ILE A 73 -14.68 -8.92 4.68
CA ILE A 73 -13.96 -8.53 5.91
C ILE A 73 -13.23 -9.73 6.54
N THR A 74 -13.85 -10.91 6.51
CA THR A 74 -13.23 -12.14 7.01
C THR A 74 -12.03 -12.54 6.16
N GLN A 75 -12.13 -12.41 4.83
CA GLN A 75 -11.01 -12.64 3.91
C GLN A 75 -9.87 -11.64 4.13
N ALA A 76 -10.17 -10.35 4.25
CA ALA A 76 -9.20 -9.31 4.58
C ALA A 76 -8.43 -9.64 5.86
N LYS A 77 -9.14 -10.03 6.93
CA LYS A 77 -8.52 -10.44 8.19
C LYS A 77 -7.57 -11.63 8.02
N SER A 78 -7.93 -12.62 7.21
CA SER A 78 -7.06 -13.76 6.92
C SER A 78 -5.75 -13.31 6.26
N HIS A 79 -5.82 -12.35 5.34
CA HIS A 79 -4.64 -11.80 4.65
C HIS A 79 -3.75 -10.94 5.55
N ILE A 80 -4.35 -10.18 6.46
CA ILE A 80 -3.60 -9.46 7.51
C ILE A 80 -2.81 -10.46 8.37
N ILE A 81 -3.45 -11.55 8.81
CA ILE A 81 -2.82 -12.58 9.65
C ILE A 81 -1.69 -13.31 8.90
N SER A 82 -1.83 -13.53 7.59
CA SER A 82 -0.76 -14.14 6.78
C SER A 82 0.38 -13.18 6.44
N GLY A 83 0.30 -11.91 6.83
CA GLY A 83 1.34 -10.91 6.56
C GLY A 83 1.28 -10.30 5.15
N SER A 84 0.18 -10.45 4.43
CA SER A 84 -0.01 -9.75 3.16
C SER A 84 -0.08 -8.23 3.38
N THR A 85 0.30 -7.47 2.36
CA THR A 85 0.10 -6.01 2.38
C THR A 85 -1.39 -5.70 2.17
N VAL A 86 -2.02 -5.12 3.19
CA VAL A 86 -3.46 -4.80 3.17
C VAL A 86 -3.66 -3.32 3.49
N VAL A 87 -4.37 -2.61 2.61
CA VAL A 87 -4.85 -1.24 2.84
C VAL A 87 -6.30 -1.31 3.27
N ILE A 88 -6.57 -0.88 4.50
CA ILE A 88 -7.90 -0.83 5.11
C ILE A 88 -8.38 0.61 4.99
N ASP A 89 -9.37 0.84 4.14
CA ASP A 89 -10.02 2.13 3.96
C ASP A 89 -11.26 2.23 4.86
N LEU A 90 -11.17 3.14 5.83
CA LEU A 90 -12.20 3.47 6.81
C LEU A 90 -12.78 4.87 6.57
N THR A 91 -12.47 5.53 5.45
CA THR A 91 -12.91 6.91 5.15
C THR A 91 -14.44 7.04 5.10
N GLN A 92 -15.14 5.99 4.68
CA GLN A 92 -16.60 5.93 4.65
C GLN A 92 -17.24 5.58 6.01
N ILE A 93 -16.43 5.19 7.00
CA ILE A 93 -16.90 4.87 8.35
C ILE A 93 -17.02 6.17 9.15
N ALA A 94 -18.25 6.53 9.49
CA ALA A 94 -18.55 7.75 10.21
C ALA A 94 -18.24 7.64 11.71
N GLY A 95 -17.35 8.51 12.18
CA GLY A 95 -17.00 8.66 13.59
C GLY A 95 -15.83 7.79 14.06
N ASP A 96 -15.08 8.32 15.02
CA ASP A 96 -13.87 7.68 15.55
C ASP A 96 -14.17 6.34 16.22
N ASP A 97 -15.24 6.24 17.02
CA ASP A 97 -15.62 5.01 17.70
C ASP A 97 -15.88 3.86 16.73
N ALA A 98 -16.60 4.12 15.64
CA ALA A 98 -16.85 3.11 14.61
C ALA A 98 -15.57 2.71 13.87
N ARG A 99 -14.65 3.65 13.62
CA ARG A 99 -13.33 3.34 13.03
C ARG A 99 -12.46 2.51 13.98
N LEU A 100 -12.49 2.81 15.28
CA LEU A 100 -11.82 2.02 16.32
C LEU A 100 -12.35 0.58 16.32
N ASP A 101 -13.66 0.39 16.30
CA ASP A 101 -14.28 -0.94 16.30
C ASP A 101 -13.88 -1.75 15.05
N TRP A 102 -13.97 -1.15 13.86
CA TRP A 102 -13.62 -1.83 12.61
C TRP A 102 -12.13 -2.15 12.50
N SER A 103 -11.27 -1.19 12.83
CA SER A 103 -9.82 -1.41 12.83
C SER A 103 -9.41 -2.42 13.91
N GLN A 104 -10.07 -2.46 15.07
CA GLN A 104 -9.82 -3.48 16.10
C GLN A 104 -10.26 -4.86 15.60
N LYS A 105 -11.42 -4.97 14.94
CA LYS A 105 -11.90 -6.24 14.35
C LYS A 105 -10.89 -6.82 13.36
N LEU A 106 -10.27 -5.97 12.53
CA LEU A 106 -9.34 -6.36 11.47
C LEU A 106 -7.89 -6.55 11.96
N THR A 107 -7.37 -5.62 12.76
CA THR A 107 -5.94 -5.55 13.15
C THR A 107 -5.68 -5.93 14.61
N GLY A 108 -6.70 -5.93 15.45
CA GLY A 108 -6.58 -6.14 16.90
C GLY A 108 -6.13 -4.90 17.70
N LEU A 109 -5.76 -3.80 17.05
CA LEU A 109 -5.17 -2.62 17.73
C LEU A 109 -6.20 -1.54 18.09
N GLY A 110 -7.22 -1.31 17.26
CA GLY A 110 -8.18 -0.23 17.45
C GLY A 110 -7.56 1.15 17.17
N LEU A 111 -7.56 1.53 15.90
CA LEU A 111 -7.06 2.80 15.37
C LEU A 111 -8.21 3.60 14.75
N SER A 112 -8.37 4.86 15.15
CA SER A 112 -9.41 5.75 14.59
C SER A 112 -9.01 6.39 13.25
N ALA A 113 -7.88 6.00 12.68
CA ALA A 113 -7.36 6.57 11.44
C ALA A 113 -8.29 6.28 10.24
N PRO A 114 -8.43 7.22 9.29
CA PRO A 114 -9.24 7.01 8.09
C PRO A 114 -8.69 5.91 7.19
N VAL A 115 -7.38 5.65 7.21
CA VAL A 115 -6.76 4.55 6.49
C VAL A 115 -5.75 3.85 7.40
N VAL A 116 -5.72 2.53 7.34
CA VAL A 116 -4.74 1.70 8.06
C VAL A 116 -4.05 0.78 7.06
N VAL A 117 -2.73 0.68 7.10
CA VAL A 117 -1.96 -0.22 6.23
C VAL A 117 -1.27 -1.28 7.08
N THR A 118 -1.47 -2.54 6.75
CA THR A 118 -0.76 -3.66 7.37
C THR A 118 0.20 -4.30 6.37
N GLY A 119 1.26 -4.92 6.86
CA GLY A 119 2.19 -5.70 6.04
C GLY A 119 3.35 -6.22 6.88
N VAL A 120 4.32 -6.88 6.24
CA VAL A 120 5.56 -7.34 6.88
C VAL A 120 6.72 -6.46 6.44
N TYR A 121 7.55 -6.04 7.40
CA TYR A 121 8.77 -5.28 7.17
C TYR A 121 9.85 -5.75 8.14
N GLN A 122 10.99 -6.19 7.60
CA GLN A 122 12.14 -6.75 8.30
C GLN A 122 11.80 -7.99 9.12
N GLY A 123 10.86 -8.79 8.60
CA GLY A 123 10.31 -9.98 9.27
C GLY A 123 9.28 -9.67 10.35
N ASP A 124 9.02 -8.39 10.64
CA ASP A 124 8.04 -7.97 11.64
C ASP A 124 6.73 -7.55 10.98
N ALA A 125 5.61 -7.98 11.55
CA ALA A 125 4.29 -7.48 11.15
C ALA A 125 4.13 -6.02 11.64
N LEU A 126 3.83 -5.11 10.73
CA LEU A 126 3.58 -3.70 11.03
C LEU A 126 2.14 -3.31 10.71
N VAL A 127 1.64 -2.34 11.47
CA VAL A 127 0.38 -1.65 11.25
C VAL A 127 0.65 -0.15 11.28
N ASN A 128 0.38 0.56 10.19
CA ASN A 128 0.53 2.00 10.08
C ASN A 128 -0.85 2.66 10.04
N ALA A 129 -1.08 3.63 10.92
CA ALA A 129 -2.21 4.56 10.84
C ALA A 129 -1.86 5.70 9.89
N ILE A 130 -2.70 5.95 8.89
CA ILE A 130 -2.55 7.06 7.94
C ILE A 130 -3.61 8.10 8.26
N VAL A 131 -3.18 9.29 8.63
CA VAL A 131 -4.02 10.45 8.95
C VAL A 131 -3.64 11.61 8.04
N SER A 132 -4.56 12.54 7.83
CA SER A 132 -4.23 13.82 7.21
C SER A 132 -3.43 14.67 8.21
N ASP A 133 -2.41 15.33 7.68
CA ASP A 133 -1.67 16.38 8.37
C ASP A 133 -1.75 17.65 7.51
N VAL A 134 -2.74 18.49 7.82
CA VAL A 134 -3.01 19.74 7.10
C VAL A 134 -3.21 20.84 8.14
N THR A 135 -2.19 21.68 8.26
CA THR A 135 -2.14 22.77 9.24
C THR A 135 -1.79 24.10 8.59
N ASP A 136 -2.13 25.20 9.27
CA ASP A 136 -1.70 26.56 8.90
C ASP A 136 -0.27 26.85 9.37
N GLU A 137 0.20 28.08 9.12
CA GLU A 137 1.54 28.54 9.55
C GLU A 137 1.76 28.54 11.08
N ASN A 138 0.70 28.34 11.87
CA ASN A 138 0.71 28.28 13.32
C ASN A 138 0.38 26.86 13.85
N ASP A 139 0.48 25.83 13.02
CA ASP A 139 0.16 24.42 13.32
C ASP A 139 -1.32 24.16 13.70
N ASN A 140 -2.25 25.06 13.33
CA ASN A 140 -3.68 24.82 13.55
C ASN A 140 -4.25 23.97 12.42
N PRO A 141 -5.05 22.93 12.71
CA PRO A 141 -5.72 22.14 11.68
C PRO A 141 -6.57 23.02 10.75
N ILE A 142 -6.38 22.85 9.44
CA ILE A 142 -7.21 23.48 8.42
C ILE A 142 -8.26 22.47 7.97
N ASN A 143 -9.53 22.87 7.98
CA ASN A 143 -10.60 22.08 7.37
C ASN A 143 -10.62 22.31 5.86
N ASP A 144 -9.84 21.52 5.13
CA ASP A 144 -9.79 21.49 3.68
C ASP A 144 -9.82 20.02 3.22
N PRO A 145 -11.00 19.49 2.84
CA PRO A 145 -11.15 18.10 2.47
C PRO A 145 -10.26 17.66 1.30
N GLN A 146 -9.93 18.57 0.38
CA GLN A 146 -9.08 18.24 -0.76
C GLN A 146 -7.63 18.13 -0.30
N ALA A 147 -7.14 19.09 0.49
CA ALA A 147 -5.80 19.01 1.06
C ALA A 147 -5.64 17.81 2.01
N GLU A 148 -6.67 17.50 2.79
CA GLU A 148 -6.69 16.34 3.68
C GLU A 148 -6.56 15.04 2.90
N LEU A 149 -7.30 14.91 1.80
CA LEU A 149 -7.22 13.75 0.92
C LEU A 149 -5.84 13.61 0.27
N GLU A 150 -5.27 14.70 -0.25
CA GLU A 150 -3.92 14.68 -0.82
C GLU A 150 -2.84 14.32 0.23
N SER A 151 -3.00 14.80 1.46
CA SER A 151 -2.13 14.43 2.59
C SER A 151 -2.21 12.93 2.90
N VAL A 152 -3.44 12.37 2.93
CA VAL A 152 -3.65 10.92 3.11
C VAL A 152 -3.03 10.13 1.95
N LYS A 153 -3.23 10.54 0.70
CA LYS A 153 -2.65 9.88 -0.50
C LYS A 153 -1.12 9.84 -0.45
N LEU A 154 -0.49 10.95 -0.07
CA LEU A 154 0.97 11.05 0.05
C LEU A 154 1.49 10.12 1.15
N SER A 155 0.92 10.19 2.35
CA SER A 155 1.31 9.34 3.47
C SER A 155 1.06 7.85 3.21
N LEU A 156 -0.04 7.52 2.52
CA LEU A 156 -0.35 6.15 2.08
C LEU A 156 0.71 5.62 1.13
N THR A 157 1.11 6.41 0.12
CA THR A 157 2.19 6.03 -0.81
C THR A 157 3.49 5.76 -0.06
N HIS A 158 3.88 6.64 0.86
CA HIS A 158 5.08 6.43 1.67
C HIS A 158 5.03 5.15 2.52
N ALA A 159 3.87 4.82 3.09
CA ALA A 159 3.70 3.60 3.85
C ALA A 159 3.82 2.35 2.96
N LEU A 160 3.27 2.39 1.76
CA LEU A 160 3.32 1.28 0.79
C LEU A 160 4.73 1.08 0.22
N ASP A 161 5.46 2.15 -0.08
CA ASP A 161 6.85 2.10 -0.54
C ASP A 161 7.76 1.37 0.47
N ARG A 162 7.49 1.56 1.78
CA ARG A 162 8.21 0.86 2.84
C ARG A 162 8.06 -0.66 2.74
N PHE A 163 6.83 -1.15 2.54
CA PHE A 163 6.55 -2.59 2.42
C PHE A 163 7.12 -3.20 1.13
N GLN A 164 7.25 -2.43 0.06
CA GLN A 164 7.85 -2.92 -1.20
C GLN A 164 9.36 -3.12 -1.13
N SER A 165 10.06 -2.34 -0.29
CA SER A 165 11.52 -2.36 -0.27
C SER A 165 12.12 -3.73 0.15
N GLU A 166 11.31 -4.62 0.72
CA GLU A 166 11.67 -5.99 1.12
C GLU A 166 11.49 -7.06 0.04
N GLY A 167 10.84 -6.77 -1.09
CA GLY A 167 10.80 -7.68 -2.24
C GLY A 167 12.18 -7.87 -2.92
N LYS A 168 13.26 -7.45 -2.26
CA LYS A 168 14.66 -7.41 -2.73
C LYS A 168 15.53 -8.30 -1.85
#